data_AF-A0A965Q8W3-F1
#
_entry.id   AF-A0A965Q8W3-F1
#
_cell.length_a   1.000
_cell.length_b   1.000
_cell.length_c   1.000
_cell.angle_alpha   90.00
_cell.angle_beta   90.00
_cell.angle_gamma   90.00
#
_symmetry.space_group_name_H-M   'P 1'
#
loop_
_entity.id
_entity.type
_entity.pdbx_description
1 polymer ?
#
loop_
_entity_poly.entity_id
_entity_poly.type
_entity_poly.pdbx_seq_one_letter_code
_entity_poly.pdbx_strand_id
1 'polypeptide(L)' 'MIPDEQVEQILHAADIVAIIGEHVKIKKTGSVYRGPCPFHQGTNNNFSVVPGKGYTCFVCGEKGSVFTFVQKRLG' A
#
# COMPACT_ATOMS: atom_id res chain seq x y z
N MET A 1 -5.50 -24.65 2.55
CA MET A 1 -5.13 -23.50 3.39
C MET A 1 -3.65 -23.25 3.14
N ILE A 2 -3.25 -22.00 2.84
CA ILE A 2 -1.83 -21.67 2.61
C ILE A 2 -1.18 -21.51 4.01
N PRO A 3 -0.01 -22.11 4.29
CA PRO A 3 0.73 -21.91 5.53
C PRO A 3 1.08 -20.43 5.77
N ASP A 4 0.95 -19.95 7.01
CA ASP A 4 1.21 -18.56 7.38
C ASP A 4 2.64 -18.11 7.03
N GLU A 5 3.61 -19.01 7.15
CA GLU A 5 5.01 -18.76 6.74
C GLU A 5 5.13 -18.45 5.23
N GLN A 6 4.38 -19.16 4.38
CA GLN A 6 4.37 -18.87 2.94
C GLN A 6 3.71 -17.52 2.65
N VAL A 7 2.70 -17.13 3.43
CA VAL A 7 2.04 -15.82 3.32
C VAL A 7 3.01 -14.69 3.72
N GLU A 8 3.79 -14.87 4.80
CA GLU A 8 4.83 -13.92 5.22
C GLU A 8 5.98 -13.81 4.21
N GLN A 9 6.42 -14.93 3.64
CA GLN A 9 7.43 -14.92 2.56
C GLN A 9 6.94 -14.12 1.36
N ILE A 10 5.67 -14.29 0.96
CA ILE A 10 5.08 -13.51 -0.13
C ILE A 10 4.94 -12.04 0.27
N LEU A 11 4.58 -11.70 1.52
CA LEU A 11 4.56 -10.30 2.00
C LEU A 11 5.91 -9.63 1.88
N HIS A 12 6.97 -10.32 2.31
CA HIS A 12 8.33 -9.80 2.26
C HIS A 12 8.87 -9.68 0.83
N ALA A 13 8.47 -10.61 -0.05
CA ALA A 13 8.84 -10.58 -1.46
C ALA A 13 8.03 -9.57 -2.28
N ALA A 14 6.79 -9.27 -1.88
CA ALA A 14 5.91 -8.38 -2.60
C ALA A 14 6.36 -6.91 -2.44
N ASP A 15 6.75 -6.30 -3.56
CA ASP A 15 7.02 -4.88 -3.61
C ASP A 15 5.69 -4.09 -3.57
N ILE A 16 5.28 -3.73 -2.36
CA ILE A 16 4.09 -2.90 -2.12
C ILE A 16 4.16 -1.57 -2.88
N VAL A 17 5.34 -1.01 -3.13
CA VAL A 17 5.51 0.24 -3.88
C VAL A 17 5.16 0.02 -5.34
N ALA A 18 5.66 -1.07 -5.94
CA ALA A 18 5.35 -1.42 -7.32
C ALA A 18 3.84 -1.64 -7.50
N ILE A 19 3.24 -2.48 -6.65
CA ILE A 19 1.82 -2.84 -6.73
C ILE A 19 0.93 -1.61 -6.57
N ILE A 20 1.16 -0.77 -5.56
CA ILE A 20 0.37 0.44 -5.39
C ILE A 20 0.62 1.43 -6.53
N GLY A 21 1.88 1.53 -7.00
CA GLY A 21 2.29 2.43 -8.07
C GLY A 21 1.60 2.18 -9.41
N GLU A 22 1.16 0.94 -9.66
CA GLU A 22 0.35 0.59 -10.83
C GLU A 22 -1.05 1.23 -10.79
N HIS A 23 -1.59 1.47 -9.59
CA HIS A 23 -2.93 2.02 -9.42
C HIS A 23 -2.95 3.52 -9.14
N VAL A 24 -1.90 4.05 -8.51
CA VAL A 24 -1.86 5.45 -8.13
C VAL A 24 -0.44 6.02 -8.24
N LYS A 25 -0.34 7.24 -8.77
CA LYS A 25 0.94 7.95 -8.90
C LYS A 25 1.48 8.32 -7.52
N ILE A 26 2.45 7.54 -7.05
CA ILE A 26 3.23 7.83 -5.84
C ILE A 26 4.63 8.33 -6.22
N LYS A 27 5.19 9.20 -5.38
CA LYS A 27 6.54 9.75 -5.52
C LYS A 27 7.35 9.48 -4.27
N LYS A 28 8.62 9.14 -4.42
CA LYS A 28 9.54 8.96 -3.30
C LYS A 28 9.72 10.27 -2.54
N THR A 29 9.65 10.22 -1.21
CA THR A 29 9.85 11.34 -0.28
C THR A 29 10.59 10.82 0.94
N GLY A 30 11.91 11.02 0.98
CA GLY A 30 12.77 10.38 1.98
C GLY A 30 12.78 8.86 1.83
N SER A 31 12.45 8.15 2.91
CA SER A 31 12.36 6.68 2.96
C SER A 31 10.99 6.11 2.60
N VAL A 32 10.00 6.97 2.33
CA VAL A 32 8.62 6.56 2.03
C VAL A 32 8.21 7.04 0.64
N TYR A 33 7.07 6.56 0.15
CA TYR A 33 6.43 7.04 -1.08
C TYR A 33 5.11 7.70 -0.73
N ARG A 34 4.79 8.83 -1.37
CA ARG A 34 3.55 9.57 -1.13
C ARG A 34 2.77 9.84 -2.40
N GLY A 35 1.45 9.87 -2.29
CA GLY A 35 0.54 10.19 -3.40
C GLY A 35 -0.90 10.38 -2.94
N PRO A 36 -1.85 10.51 -3.88
CA PRO A 36 -3.26 10.53 -3.56
C PRO A 36 -3.72 9.17 -3.04
N CYS A 37 -4.79 9.15 -2.23
CA CYS A 37 -5.31 7.91 -1.67
C CYS A 37 -6.23 7.21 -2.68
N PRO A 38 -6.07 5.91 -2.94
CA PRO A 38 -6.94 5.17 -3.85
C PRO A 38 -8.28 4.74 -3.21
N PHE A 39 -8.47 4.99 -1.91
CA PHE A 39 -9.65 4.54 -1.15
C PHE A 39 -10.66 5.65 -0.83
N HIS A 40 -10.33 6.91 -1.11
CA HIS A 40 -11.26 8.03 -0.99
C HIS A 40 -11.00 9.05 -2.10
N GLN A 41 -11.96 9.93 -2.36
CA GLN A 41 -11.80 10.98 -3.36
C GLN A 41 -10.97 12.13 -2.80
N GLY A 42 -9.80 12.39 -3.39
CA GLY A 42 -8.94 13.50 -3.03
C GLY A 42 -7.63 13.48 -3.81
N THR A 43 -7.10 14.66 -4.13
CA THR A 43 -5.83 14.82 -4.87
C THR A 43 -4.65 15.09 -3.94
N ASN A 44 -4.90 15.31 -2.65
CA ASN A 44 -3.85 15.60 -1.67
C ASN A 44 -2.94 14.38 -1.44
N ASN A 45 -1.64 14.62 -1.29
CA ASN A 45 -0.61 13.59 -1.10
C ASN A 45 -0.56 13.04 0.35
N ASN A 46 -1.72 12.65 0.88
CA ASN A 46 -1.91 12.16 2.25
C ASN A 46 -1.82 10.64 2.37
N PHE A 47 -1.58 9.93 1.26
CA PHE A 47 -1.33 8.50 1.26
C PHE A 47 0.17 8.24 1.31
N SER A 48 0.63 7.44 2.27
CA SER A 48 2.03 7.09 2.47
C SER A 48 2.21 5.57 2.34
N VAL A 49 3.20 5.15 1.57
CA VAL A 49 3.62 3.76 1.40
C VAL A 49 5.04 3.62 1.94
N VAL A 50 5.22 2.71 2.88
CA VAL A 50 6.51 2.38 3.48
C VAL A 50 6.94 1.02 2.95
N PRO A 51 8.03 0.94 2.16
CA PRO A 51 8.53 -0.32 1.61
C PRO A 51 8.73 -1.37 2.70
N GLY A 52 8.26 -2.60 2.47
CA GLY A 52 8.36 -3.71 3.42
C GLY A 52 7.55 -3.56 4.71
N LYS A 53 6.71 -2.52 4.86
CA LYS A 53 5.84 -2.33 6.04
C LYS A 53 4.36 -2.25 5.70
N GLY A 54 3.97 -1.38 4.78
CA GLY A 54 2.54 -1.15 4.51
C GLY A 54 2.23 0.24 4.00
N TYR A 55 0.94 0.57 3.99
CA TYR A 55 0.45 1.90 3.64
C TYR A 55 -0.42 2.49 4.77
N THR A 56 -0.50 3.82 4.79
CA THR A 56 -1.40 4.59 5.66
C THR A 56 -1.90 5.83 4.92
N CYS A 57 -3.20 6.08 4.98
CA CYS A 57 -3.82 7.35 4.60
C CYS A 57 -4.10 8.20 5.85
N PHE A 58 -3.56 9.41 5.88
CA PHE A 58 -3.74 10.33 7.00
C PHE A 58 -5.05 11.15 6.95
N VAL A 59 -5.93 10.90 5.96
CA VAL A 59 -7.24 11.57 5.85
C VAL A 59 -8.37 10.61 6.21
N CYS A 60 -8.50 9.50 5.48
CA CYS A 60 -9.56 8.53 5.74
C CYS A 60 -9.19 7.46 6.77
N GLY A 61 -7.94 7.45 7.26
CA GLY A 61 -7.45 6.48 8.26
C GLY A 61 -7.14 5.08 7.71
N GLU A 62 -7.39 4.84 6.42
CA GLU A 62 -7.16 3.56 5.76
C GLU A 62 -5.69 3.15 5.83
N LYS A 63 -5.41 1.94 6.33
CA LYS A 63 -4.06 1.42 6.54
C LYS A 63 -4.04 -0.09 6.38
N GLY A 64 -2.91 -0.64 5.96
CA GLY A 64 -2.80 -2.08 5.78
C GLY A 64 -1.50 -2.51 5.10
N SER A 65 -1.41 -3.82 4.88
CA SER A 65 -0.35 -4.44 4.08
C SER A 65 -0.73 -4.46 2.60
N VAL A 66 0.17 -4.98 1.76
CA VAL A 66 -0.12 -5.22 0.34
C VAL A 66 -1.35 -6.12 0.14
N PHE A 67 -1.60 -7.10 1.03
CA PHE A 67 -2.80 -7.94 0.94
C PHE A 67 -4.06 -7.16 1.27
N THR A 68 -4.05 -6.34 2.32
CA THR A 68 -5.19 -5.47 2.64
C THR A 68 -5.51 -4.55 1.47
N PHE A 69 -4.47 -4.03 0.81
CA PHE A 69 -4.63 -3.21 -0.39
C PHE A 69 -5.32 -3.98 -1.52
N VAL A 70 -4.77 -5.14 -1.91
CA VAL A 70 -5.26 -5.97 -3.00
C VAL A 70 -6.70 -6.44 -2.70
N GLN A 71 -6.96 -6.90 -1.48
CA GLN A 71 -8.29 -7.34 -1.06
C GLN A 71 -9.34 -6.23 -1.14
N LYS A 72 -9.02 -5.02 -0.69
CA LYS A 72 -9.98 -3.90 -0.72
C LYS A 72 -10.13 -3.27 -2.10
N ARG A 73 -9.11 -3.37 -2.95
CA ARG A 73 -9.09 -2.69 -4.25
C ARG A 73 -9.56 -3.56 -5.40
N LEU A 74 -9.32 -4.87 -5.32
CA LEU A 74 -9.71 -5.86 -6.35
C LEU A 74 -10.85 -6.79 -5.89
N GLY A 75 -11.16 -6.80 -4.59
CA GLY A 75 -12.30 -7.54 -4.04
C GLY A 75 -13.60 -6.76 -4.03
#